data_AF-A0A2G3PU57-F1
#
_entry.id   AF-A0A2G3PU57-F1
#
_cell.length_a   1.000
_cell.length_b   1.000
_cell.length_c   1.000
_cell.angle_alpha   90.00
_cell.angle_beta   90.00
_cell.angle_gamma   90.00
#
_symmetry.space_group_name_H-M   'P 1'
#
loop_
_entity.id
_entity.type
_entity.pdbx_description
1 polymer ?
#
loop_
_entity_poly.entity_id
_entity_poly.type
_entity_poly.pdbx_seq_one_letter_code
_entity_poly.pdbx_strand_id
1 'polypeptide(L)'
;MKRGAKVRTLNRELVAQYDLTVKKYQYIRSNYYLETNKGLFLLRRIDVPKEQILFDFEVDTQLYAHGFENMSRIVATRKKNSLCPTR
;
A
#
# COMPACT_ATOMS: atom_id res chain seq x y z
N MET A 1 -23.23 -11.21 25.54
CA MET A 1 -21.91 -10.56 25.70
C MET A 1 -21.36 -10.16 24.32
N LYS A 2 -21.39 -8.87 23.96
CA LYS A 2 -20.75 -8.39 22.73
C LYS A 2 -19.25 -8.27 23.02
N ARG A 3 -18.43 -9.19 22.48
CA ARG A 3 -16.97 -9.09 22.54
C ARG A 3 -16.58 -7.74 21.96
N GLY A 4 -15.98 -6.87 22.77
CA GLY A 4 -15.49 -5.57 22.30
C GLY A 4 -14.53 -5.81 21.14
N ALA A 5 -14.94 -5.43 19.93
CA ALA A 5 -14.08 -5.50 18.76
C ALA A 5 -12.88 -4.59 19.06
N LYS A 6 -11.70 -5.18 19.26
CA LYS A 6 -10.46 -4.42 19.43
C LYS A 6 -10.22 -3.70 18.12
N VAL A 7 -10.63 -2.42 18.04
CA VAL A 7 -10.43 -1.58 16.87
C VAL A 7 -8.93 -1.46 16.67
N ARG A 8 -8.40 -2.13 15.65
CA ARG A 8 -6.98 -2.00 15.31
C ARG A 8 -6.79 -0.62 14.68
N THR A 9 -6.02 0.22 15.36
CA THR A 9 -5.73 1.58 14.93
C THR A 9 -4.70 1.58 13.81
N LEU A 10 -4.93 2.44 12.81
CA LEU A 10 -3.99 2.67 11.73
C LEU A 10 -2.74 3.37 12.26
N ASN A 11 -1.55 2.82 12.00
CA ASN A 11 -0.29 3.47 12.35
C ASN A 11 -0.08 4.71 11.47
N ARG A 12 -0.18 5.90 12.07
CA ARG A 12 -0.07 7.19 11.36
C ARG A 12 1.35 7.46 10.84
N GLU A 13 2.39 7.01 11.54
CA GLU A 13 3.78 7.19 11.13
C GLU A 13 4.09 6.40 9.85
N LEU A 14 3.52 5.20 9.72
CA LEU A 14 3.65 4.38 8.52
C LEU A 14 2.97 5.05 7.32
N VAL A 15 1.75 5.55 7.52
CA VAL A 15 0.99 6.26 6.46
C VAL A 15 1.69 7.56 6.07
N ALA A 16 2.28 8.27 7.03
CA ALA A 16 3.03 9.50 6.79
C ALA A 16 4.31 9.31 5.95
N GLN A 17 4.69 8.08 5.59
CA GLN A 17 5.76 7.85 4.63
C GLN A 17 5.28 7.99 3.17
N TYR A 18 3.98 7.86 2.94
CA TYR A 18 3.38 7.96 1.62
C TYR A 18 2.88 9.37 1.33
N ASP A 19 2.78 9.70 0.05
CA ASP A 19 2.16 10.95 -0.40
C ASP A 19 0.65 10.85 -0.46
N LEU A 20 0.03 10.54 0.69
CA LEU A 20 -1.39 10.28 0.88
C LEU A 20 -1.91 10.97 2.14
N THR A 21 -3.12 11.53 2.05
CA THR A 21 -3.91 11.99 3.18
C THR A 21 -5.11 11.06 3.37
N VAL A 22 -5.15 10.33 4.48
CA VAL A 22 -6.24 9.39 4.80
C VAL A 22 -7.42 10.16 5.38
N LYS A 23 -8.57 10.09 4.70
CA LYS A 23 -9.84 10.68 5.14
C LYS A 23 -10.60 9.74 6.06
N LYS A 24 -10.64 8.46 5.70
CA LYS A 24 -11.33 7.38 6.42
C LYS A 24 -10.60 6.06 6.19
N TYR A 25 -10.71 5.15 7.15
CA TYR A 25 -10.19 3.79 6.98
C TYR A 25 -11.09 2.75 7.61
N GLN A 26 -11.01 1.53 7.10
CA GLN A 26 -11.67 0.36 7.67
C GLN A 26 -10.66 -0.79 7.79
N TYR A 27 -10.67 -1.46 8.95
CA TYR A 27 -9.88 -2.66 9.17
C TYR A 27 -10.71 -3.92 8.95
N ILE A 28 -10.31 -4.78 8.02
CA ILE A 28 -10.99 -6.04 7.69
C ILE A 28 -9.92 -7.12 7.46
N ARG A 29 -9.98 -8.25 8.17
CA ARG A 29 -9.12 -9.44 7.91
C ARG A 29 -7.62 -9.09 7.70
N SER A 30 -7.03 -8.32 8.62
CA SER A 30 -5.61 -7.90 8.55
C SER A 30 -5.25 -6.86 7.49
N ASN A 31 -6.25 -6.28 6.83
CA ASN A 31 -6.09 -5.25 5.82
C ASN A 31 -6.69 -3.93 6.29
N TYR A 32 -6.03 -2.82 5.98
CA TYR A 32 -6.58 -1.48 6.10
C TYR A 32 -6.98 -0.98 4.71
N TYR A 33 -8.28 -0.78 4.52
CA TYR A 33 -8.83 -0.09 3.34
C TYR A 33 -8.86 1.40 3.64
N LEU A 34 -8.18 2.19 2.81
CA LEU A 34 -7.93 3.60 3.02
C LEU A 34 -8.67 4.41 1.95
N GLU A 35 -9.56 5.30 2.37
CA GLU A 35 -10.10 6.36 1.52
C GLU A 35 -9.17 7.57 1.63
N THR A 36 -8.57 7.99 0.52
CA THR A 36 -7.54 9.05 0.51
C THR A 36 -7.89 10.20 -0.43
N ASN A 37 -7.05 11.24 -0.45
CA ASN A 37 -7.09 12.30 -1.47
C ASN A 37 -6.74 11.80 -2.89
N LYS A 38 -6.16 10.61 -3.04
CA LYS A 38 -5.77 10.03 -4.34
C LYS A 38 -6.57 8.77 -4.72
N GLY A 39 -7.72 8.55 -4.06
CA GLY A 39 -8.56 7.38 -4.28
C GLY A 39 -8.43 6.32 -3.18
N LEU A 40 -8.77 5.09 -3.53
CA LEU A 40 -8.81 3.95 -2.60
C LEU A 40 -7.48 3.21 -2.59
N PHE A 41 -6.95 2.96 -1.40
CA PHE A 41 -5.70 2.21 -1.21
C PHE A 41 -5.90 1.06 -0.23
N LEU A 42 -5.09 0.03 -0.40
CA LEU A 42 -5.00 -1.11 0.50
C LEU A 42 -3.63 -1.08 1.19
N LEU A 43 -3.63 -0.97 2.51
CA LEU A 43 -2.43 -1.19 3.33
C LEU A 43 -2.56 -2.57 3.98
N ARG A 44 -1.68 -3.49 3.61
CA ARG A 44 -1.63 -4.86 4.12
C ARG A 44 -0.24 -5.22 4.60
N ARG A 45 -0.16 -5.99 5.67
CA ARG A 45 1.07 -6.69 6.05
C ARG A 45 1.18 -7.94 5.20
N ILE A 46 2.35 -8.17 4.62
CA ILE A 46 2.67 -9.36 3.84
C ILE A 46 3.87 -10.06 4.44
N ASP A 47 3.89 -11.38 4.30
CA ASP A 47 4.96 -12.26 4.77
C ASP A 47 5.63 -12.90 3.55
N VAL A 48 6.35 -12.06 2.81
CA VAL A 48 7.10 -12.46 1.61
C VAL A 48 8.50 -11.83 1.67
N PRO A 49 9.51 -12.45 1.04
CA PRO A 49 10.84 -11.87 0.95
C PRO A 49 10.82 -10.48 0.31
N LYS A 50 11.72 -9.61 0.74
CA LYS A 50 11.81 -8.24 0.23
C LYS A 50 12.09 -8.23 -1.27
N GLU A 51 12.94 -9.14 -1.73
CA GLU A 51 13.34 -9.31 -3.13
C GLU A 51 12.14 -9.61 -4.01
N GLN A 52 11.19 -10.40 -3.51
CA GLN A 52 9.95 -10.70 -4.23
C GLN A 52 9.08 -9.44 -4.36
N ILE A 53 8.95 -8.62 -3.32
CA ILE A 53 8.20 -7.35 -3.38
C ILE A 53 8.80 -6.39 -4.41
N LEU A 54 10.13 -6.34 -4.49
CA LEU A 54 10.84 -5.51 -5.46
C LEU A 54 10.61 -5.99 -6.89
N PHE A 55 10.67 -7.31 -7.11
CA PHE A 55 10.36 -7.91 -8.40
C PHE A 55 8.91 -7.62 -8.83
N ASP A 56 7.94 -7.86 -7.94
CA ASP A 56 6.52 -7.59 -8.21
C ASP A 56 6.29 -6.12 -8.55
N PHE A 57 6.94 -5.20 -7.84
CA PHE A 57 6.86 -3.75 -8.12
C PHE A 57 7.42 -3.39 -9.51
N GLU A 58 8.53 -4.00 -9.92
CA GLU A 58 9.11 -3.77 -11.25
C GLU A 58 8.17 -4.32 -12.35
N VAL A 59 7.65 -5.52 -12.17
CA VAL A 59 6.68 -6.14 -13.09
C VAL A 59 5.42 -5.28 -13.22
N ASP A 60 4.82 -4.86 -12.09
CA ASP A 60 3.64 -3.98 -12.07
C ASP A 60 3.91 -2.67 -12.84
N THR A 61 5.12 -2.12 -12.68
CA THR A 61 5.52 -0.87 -13.33
C THR A 61 5.65 -1.06 -14.85
N GLN A 62 6.30 -2.14 -15.28
CA GLN A 62 6.44 -2.46 -16.70
C GLN A 62 5.10 -2.74 -17.35
N LEU A 63 4.24 -3.56 -16.74
CA LEU A 63 2.91 -3.86 -17.26
C LEU A 63 2.08 -2.58 -17.43
N TYR A 64 2.06 -1.72 -16.41
CA TYR A 64 1.35 -0.45 -16.52
C TYR A 64 1.90 0.44 -17.64
N ALA A 65 3.23 0.52 -17.79
CA ALA A 65 3.86 1.29 -18.87
C ALA A 65 3.51 0.77 -20.28
N HIS A 66 3.10 -0.50 -20.39
CA HIS A 66 2.66 -1.14 -21.63
C HIS A 66 1.12 -1.19 -21.77
N GLY A 67 0.37 -0.39 -20.99
CA GLY A 67 -1.08 -0.24 -21.15
C GLY A 67 -1.93 -1.23 -20.38
N PHE A 68 -1.34 -2.03 -19.47
CA PHE A 68 -2.10 -2.89 -18.57
C PHE A 68 -2.58 -2.08 -17.35
N GLU A 69 -3.70 -1.37 -17.50
CA GLU A 69 -4.18 -0.42 -16.47
C GLU A 69 -5.14 -1.06 -15.43
N ASN A 70 -5.77 -2.19 -15.75
CA ASN A 70 -6.76 -2.85 -14.90
C ASN A 70 -6.14 -3.80 -13.86
N MET A 71 -5.10 -3.34 -13.17
CA MET A 71 -4.38 -4.12 -12.17
C MET A 71 -4.14 -3.33 -10.88
N SER A 72 -4.08 -4.04 -9.76
CA SER A 72 -3.59 -3.46 -8.52
C SER A 72 -2.09 -3.20 -8.67
N ARG A 73 -1.61 -2.08 -8.13
CA ARG A 73 -0.21 -1.68 -8.21
C ARG A 73 0.34 -1.36 -6.84
N ILE A 74 1.57 -1.80 -6.60
CA ILE A 74 2.32 -1.39 -5.41
C ILE A 74 2.69 0.09 -5.53
N VAL A 75 2.43 0.86 -4.49
CA VAL A 75 2.77 2.29 -4.41
C VAL A 75 3.95 2.47 -3.48
N ALA A 76 4.97 3.18 -3.96
CA ALA A 76 6.17 3.47 -3.18
C ALA A 76 5.97 4.63 -2.19
N THR A 77 6.78 4.64 -1.13
CA THR A 77 6.85 5.78 -0.18
C THR A 77 7.58 6.97 -0.81
N ARG A 78 7.46 8.16 -0.19
CA ARG A 78 8.14 9.38 -0.65
C ARG A 78 9.66 9.31 -0.61
N LYS A 79 10.22 8.50 0.30
CA LYS A 79 11.66 8.31 0.35
C LYS A 79 12.07 7.56 -0.91
N LYS A 80 12.82 8.24 -1.80
CA LYS A 80 13.63 7.58 -2.82
C LYS A 80 14.64 6.68 -2.11
N ASN A 81 14.26 5.44 -1.82
CA ASN A 81 15.25 4.43 -1.53
C ASN A 81 16.02 4.21 -2.84
N SER A 82 17.34 4.30 -2.76
CA SER A 82 18.33 4.07 -3.83
C SER A 82 18.29 2.66 -4.45
N LEU A 83 17.23 1.89 -4.18
CA LEU A 83 17.06 0.49 -4.57
C LEU A 83 16.06 0.31 -5.72
N CYS A 84 15.31 1.34 -6.10
CA CYS A 84 14.55 1.34 -7.36
C CYS A 84 15.19 2.35 -8.30
N PRO A 85 15.93 1.93 -9.33
CA PRO A 85 16.45 2.84 -10.33
C PRO A 85 15.26 3.40 -11.12
N THR A 86 14.92 4.66 -10.87
CA THR A 86 14.14 5.43 -11.85
C THR A 86 14.99 5.56 -13.10
N ARG A 87 14.50 4.99 -14.21
CA ARG A 87 14.92 5.43 -15.54
C ARG A 87 14.40 6.84 -15.80
#